data_AF-A0A935QRF1-F1
#
_entry.id   AF-A0A935QRF1-F1
#
_cell.length_a   1.000
_cell.length_b   1.000
_cell.length_c   1.000
_cell.angle_alpha   90.00
_cell.angle_beta   90.00
_cell.angle_gamma   90.00
#
_symmetry.space_group_name_H-M   'P 1'
#
loop_
_entity.id
_entity.type
_entity.pdbx_description
1 polymer ?
#
loop_
_entity_poly.entity_id
_entity_poly.type
_entity_poly.pdbx_seq_one_letter_code
_entity_poly.pdbx_strand_id
1 'polypeptide(L)'
;MKREPQLPTWARELRERYLAGEASMFLLHGNVRDLHPWEDRDGKIQYVPLRAFLEAFLSRSKEIVAWYNVSEGVEVPTKEMEGRLNRCLSGGVTLWLPERPRRGCCRI
;
A
#
# COMPACT_ATOMS: atom_id res chain seq x y z
N MET A 1 11.16 -6.32 23.76
CA MET A 1 10.36 -5.10 23.56
C MET A 1 10.49 -4.68 22.10
N LYS A 2 9.42 -4.72 21.30
CA LYS A 2 9.46 -4.20 19.92
C LYS A 2 9.57 -2.67 20.01
N ARG A 3 10.70 -2.09 19.61
CA ARG A 3 10.83 -0.63 19.53
C ARG A 3 9.84 -0.12 18.48
N GLU A 4 9.08 0.89 18.85
CA GLU A 4 8.24 1.62 17.92
C GLU A 4 9.17 2.51 17.08
N PRO A 5 9.17 2.39 15.74
CA PRO A 5 10.04 3.21 14.90
C PRO A 5 9.67 4.67 15.07
N GLN A 6 10.68 5.54 15.11
CA GLN A 6 10.42 6.97 15.12
C GLN A 6 9.81 7.40 13.79
N LEU A 7 8.52 7.72 13.82
CA LEU A 7 7.77 8.18 12.65
C LEU A 7 7.76 9.71 12.59
N PRO A 8 7.85 10.29 11.38
CA PRO A 8 7.55 11.71 11.19
C PRO A 8 6.16 12.07 11.72
N THR A 9 5.97 13.33 12.15
CA THR A 9 4.71 13.81 12.74
C THR A 9 3.50 13.47 11.89
N TRP A 10 3.55 13.71 10.57
CA TRP A 10 2.45 13.41 9.64
C TRP A 10 2.09 11.91 9.60
N ALA A 11 3.08 11.03 9.70
CA ALA A 11 2.88 9.58 9.66
C ALA A 11 2.29 9.06 10.98
N ARG A 12 2.63 9.70 12.10
CA ARG A 12 1.98 9.45 13.39
C ARG A 12 0.51 9.85 13.37
N GLU A 13 0.20 11.04 12.84
CA GLU A 13 -1.19 11.50 12.70
C GLU A 13 -2.01 10.60 11.77
N LEU A 14 -1.40 10.16 10.65
CA LEU A 14 -2.01 9.18 9.75
C LEU A 14 -2.32 7.88 10.51
N ARG A 15 -1.37 7.37 11.31
CA ARG A 15 -1.56 6.16 12.12
C ARG A 15 -2.74 6.29 13.08
N GLU A 16 -2.80 7.41 13.80
CA GLU A 16 -3.83 7.65 14.81
C GLU A 16 -5.22 7.69 14.18
N ARG A 17 -5.41 8.47 13.11
CA ARG A 17 -6.70 8.54 12.39
C ARG A 17 -7.09 7.23 11.74
N TYR A 18 -6.11 6.50 11.21
CA TYR A 18 -6.33 5.20 10.61
C TYR A 18 -6.79 4.15 11.65
N LEU A 19 -6.12 4.09 12.80
CA LEU A 19 -6.45 3.14 13.87
C LEU A 19 -7.74 3.49 14.61
N ALA A 20 -8.07 4.79 14.71
CA ALA A 20 -9.34 5.24 15.27
C ALA A 20 -10.54 4.84 14.38
N GLY A 21 -10.30 4.46 13.12
CA GLY A 21 -11.36 4.13 12.17
C GLY A 21 -12.18 5.35 11.71
N GLU A 22 -11.73 6.57 12.04
CA GLU A 22 -12.40 7.82 11.69
C GLU A 22 -12.38 8.10 10.18
N ALA A 23 -11.37 7.61 9.48
CA ALA A 23 -11.22 7.79 8.04
C ALA A 23 -10.66 6.53 7.36
N SER A 24 -11.19 6.21 6.18
CA SER A 24 -10.73 5.11 5.32
C SER A 24 -9.98 5.58 4.07
N MET A 25 -10.08 6.88 3.75
CA MET A 25 -9.44 7.50 2.59
C MET A 25 -8.61 8.70 3.04
N PHE A 26 -7.36 8.76 2.56
CA PHE A 26 -6.41 9.82 2.91
C PHE A 26 -5.83 10.42 1.64
N LEU A 27 -5.75 11.75 1.60
CA LEU A 27 -5.03 12.48 0.56
C LEU A 27 -3.66 12.89 1.12
N LEU A 28 -2.60 12.32 0.57
CA LEU A 28 -1.25 12.72 0.91
C LEU A 28 -0.74 13.74 -0.11
N HIS A 29 -0.24 14.88 0.36
CA HIS A 29 0.21 15.99 -0.47
C HIS A 29 1.56 16.54 0.00
N GLY A 30 2.21 17.35 -0.83
CA GLY A 30 3.53 17.93 -0.56
C GLY A 30 4.66 17.17 -1.26
N ASN A 31 5.78 16.96 -0.57
CA ASN A 31 6.98 16.33 -1.11
C ASN A 31 6.85 14.79 -1.20
N VAL A 32 5.97 14.31 -2.10
CA VAL A 32 5.72 12.87 -2.31
C VAL A 32 6.87 12.15 -3.02
N ARG A 33 7.82 12.89 -3.60
CA ARG A 33 8.98 12.35 -4.31
C ARG A 33 10.26 12.32 -3.47
N ASP A 34 10.22 12.84 -2.25
CA ASP A 34 11.37 12.85 -1.37
C ASP A 34 11.55 11.50 -0.67
N LEU A 35 12.71 11.35 -0.04
CA LEU A 35 12.99 10.21 0.83
C LEU A 35 12.57 10.53 2.26
N HIS A 36 11.96 9.56 2.92
CA HIS A 36 11.52 9.64 4.30
C HIS A 36 12.37 8.74 5.20
N PRO A 37 12.70 9.20 6.41
CA PRO A 37 13.44 8.39 7.36
C PRO A 37 12.59 7.20 7.81
N TRP A 38 13.19 6.02 7.80
CA TRP A 38 12.62 4.77 8.28
C TRP A 38 13.64 4.07 9.18
N GLU A 39 13.25 3.79 10.41
CA GLU A 39 14.07 3.05 11.36
C GLU A 39 13.86 1.54 11.14
N ASP A 40 14.93 0.86 10.73
CA ASP A 40 14.93 -0.60 10.60
C ASP A 40 14.98 -1.28 11.98
N ARG A 41 14.74 -2.60 12.02
CA ARG A 41 14.73 -3.40 13.25
C ARG A 41 16.03 -3.31 14.05
N ASP A 42 17.15 -3.07 13.36
CA ASP A 42 18.48 -2.93 13.94
C ASP A 42 18.77 -1.51 14.46
N GLY A 43 17.79 -0.60 14.43
CA GLY A 43 17.93 0.79 14.90
C GLY A 43 18.67 1.71 13.92
N LYS A 44 18.96 1.23 12.70
CA LYS A 44 19.57 2.02 11.65
C LYS A 44 18.50 2.82 10.91
N ILE A 45 18.70 4.13 10.80
CA ILE A 45 17.84 5.02 10.02
C ILE A 45 18.25 4.90 8.54
N GLN A 46 17.28 4.52 7.70
CA GLN A 46 17.41 4.47 6.25
C GLN A 46 16.45 5.48 5.63
N TYR A 47 16.82 6.06 4.50
CA TYR A 47 15.97 6.99 3.77
C TYR A 47 15.32 6.26 2.59
N VAL A 48 14.00 6.11 2.63
CA VAL A 48 13.23 5.32 1.65
C VAL A 48 12.20 6.19 0.93
N PRO A 49 11.87 5.89 -0.34
CA PRO A 49 10.83 6.63 -1.04
C PRO A 49 9.48 6.42 -0.36
N LEU A 50 8.57 7.39 -0.53
CA LEU A 50 7.24 7.37 0.08
C LEU A 50 6.46 6.07 -0.17
N ARG A 51 6.58 5.49 -1.37
CA ARG A 51 5.94 4.21 -1.70
C ARG A 51 6.38 3.10 -0.75
N ALA A 52 7.70 2.91 -0.62
CA ALA A 52 8.28 1.90 0.28
C ALA A 52 7.99 2.21 1.75
N PHE A 53 7.99 3.49 2.13
CA PHE A 53 7.61 3.92 3.48
C PHE A 53 6.18 3.47 3.83
N LEU A 54 5.21 3.73 2.95
CA LEU A 54 3.80 3.40 3.17
C LEU A 54 3.56 1.88 3.15
N GLU A 55 4.25 1.14 2.30
CA GLU A 55 4.22 -0.32 2.31
C GLU A 55 4.71 -0.89 3.64
N ALA A 56 5.88 -0.44 4.11
CA ALA A 56 6.47 -0.88 5.38
C ALA A 56 5.61 -0.45 6.59
N PHE A 57 5.00 0.73 6.51
CA PHE A 57 4.09 1.24 7.54
C PHE A 57 2.78 0.45 7.61
N LEU A 58 2.10 0.23 6.49
CA LEU A 58 0.78 -0.42 6.44
C LEU A 58 0.85 -1.94 6.66
N SER A 59 1.89 -2.60 6.15
CA SER A 59 2.10 -4.05 6.32
C SER A 59 2.21 -4.50 7.78
N ARG A 60 2.45 -3.57 8.70
CA ARG A 60 2.43 -3.83 10.16
C ARG A 60 1.03 -4.05 10.71
N SER A 61 0.00 -3.51 10.06
CA SER A 61 -1.39 -3.52 10.52
C SER A 61 -2.35 -4.22 9.56
N LYS A 62 -1.96 -4.43 8.30
CA LYS A 62 -2.79 -5.01 7.25
C LYS A 62 -2.11 -6.19 6.61
N GLU A 63 -2.90 -7.22 6.31
CA GLU A 63 -2.43 -8.42 5.64
C GLU A 63 -2.23 -8.24 4.13
N ILE A 64 -2.98 -7.34 3.51
CA ILE A 64 -2.91 -7.02 2.08
C ILE A 64 -2.79 -5.50 1.96
N VAL A 65 -1.76 -5.07 1.25
CA VAL A 65 -1.50 -3.70 0.82
C VAL A 65 -1.30 -3.77 -0.68
N ALA A 66 -2.01 -2.94 -1.43
CA ALA A 66 -1.91 -2.89 -2.87
C ALA A 66 -1.83 -1.44 -3.34
N TRP A 67 -1.06 -1.21 -4.39
CA TRP A 67 -1.04 0.03 -5.13
C TRP A 67 -2.01 -0.06 -6.28
N TYR A 68 -2.65 1.06 -6.57
CA TYR A 68 -3.50 1.17 -7.73
C TYR A 68 -3.02 2.32 -8.61
N ASN A 69 -2.76 1.99 -9.88
CA ASN A 69 -2.47 2.93 -10.94
C ASN A 69 -3.48 2.68 -12.07
N VAL A 70 -4.05 3.75 -12.64
CA VAL A 70 -5.04 3.63 -13.72
C VAL A 70 -4.44 2.94 -14.96
N SER A 71 -3.15 3.15 -15.23
CA SER A 71 -2.46 2.59 -16.41
C SER A 71 -1.99 1.16 -16.20
N GLU A 72 -1.47 0.85 -15.01
CA GLU A 72 -0.81 -0.43 -14.70
C GLU A 72 -1.74 -1.42 -13.98
N GLY A 73 -2.81 -0.90 -13.37
CA GLY A 73 -3.77 -1.67 -12.58
C GLY A 73 -3.37 -1.77 -11.11
N VAL A 74 -3.65 -2.93 -10.51
CA VAL A 74 -3.37 -3.20 -9.10
C VAL A 74 -2.03 -3.93 -9.00
N GLU A 75 -1.11 -3.37 -8.22
CA GLU A 75 0.20 -3.94 -7.92
C GLU A 75 0.28 -4.29 -6.43
N VAL A 76 0.94 -5.39 -6.10
CA VAL A 76 1.16 -5.81 -4.70
C VAL A 76 2.66 -5.91 -4.41
N PRO A 77 3.12 -5.52 -3.21
CA PRO A 77 4.56 -5.46 -2.91
C PRO A 77 5.24 -6.84 -2.84
N THR A 78 4.52 -7.89 -2.46
CA THR A 78 5.11 -9.22 -2.25
C THR A 78 4.30 -10.33 -2.92
N LYS A 79 4.99 -11.41 -3.31
CA LYS A 79 4.37 -12.62 -3.88
C LYS A 79 3.40 -13.31 -2.92
N GLU A 80 3.64 -13.23 -1.61
CA GLU A 80 2.71 -13.76 -0.61
C GLU A 80 1.38 -12.99 -0.63
N MET A 81 1.46 -11.66 -0.70
CA MET A 81 0.28 -10.78 -0.78
C MET A 81 -0.46 -10.98 -2.10
N GLU A 82 0.24 -11.23 -3.20
CA GLU A 82 -0.35 -11.61 -4.48
C GLU A 82 -1.15 -12.92 -4.37
N GLY A 83 -0.58 -13.95 -3.76
CA GLY A 83 -1.27 -15.21 -3.51
C GLY A 83 -2.50 -15.03 -2.62
N ARG A 84 -2.42 -14.21 -1.57
CA ARG A 84 -3.57 -13.87 -0.71
C ARG A 84 -4.65 -13.12 -1.48
N LEU A 85 -4.28 -12.06 -2.20
CA LEU A 85 -5.19 -11.28 -3.02
C LEU A 85 -5.91 -12.16 -4.04
N ASN A 86 -5.17 -13.00 -4.77
CA ASN A 86 -5.74 -13.93 -5.73
C ASN A 86 -6.71 -14.91 -5.07
N ARG A 87 -6.40 -15.43 -3.86
CA ARG A 87 -7.35 -16.27 -3.12
C ARG A 87 -8.62 -15.51 -2.72
N CYS A 88 -8.48 -14.28 -2.24
CA CYS A 88 -9.63 -13.42 -1.91
C CYS A 88 -10.51 -13.15 -3.13
N LEU A 89 -9.92 -12.87 -4.29
CA LEU A 89 -10.65 -12.62 -5.53
C LEU A 89 -11.27 -13.89 -6.12
N SER A 90 -10.56 -15.02 -6.05
CA SER A 90 -11.02 -16.33 -6.54
C SER A 90 -12.22 -16.88 -5.75
N GLY A 91 -12.39 -16.42 -4.50
CA GLY A 91 -13.52 -16.78 -3.64
C GLY A 91 -14.88 -16.20 -4.05
N GLY A 92 -14.99 -15.60 -5.23
CA GLY A 92 -16.24 -14.99 -5.70
C GLY A 92 -16.50 -13.62 -5.09
N VAL A 93 -15.47 -12.77 -5.02
CA VAL A 93 -15.72 -11.33 -4.84
C VAL A 93 -16.23 -10.81 -6.18
N THR A 94 -17.53 -10.56 -6.28
CA THR A 94 -18.12 -9.77 -7.37
C THR A 94 -17.60 -8.33 -7.23
N LEU A 95 -16.39 -8.09 -7.73
CA LEU A 95 -15.88 -6.76 -7.95
C LEU A 95 -16.64 -6.21 -9.15
N TRP A 96 -17.58 -5.30 -8.91
CA TRP A 96 -18.23 -4.49 -9.95
C TRP A 96 -17.18 -3.62 -10.65
N LEU A 97 -16.36 -4.22 -11.51
CA LEU A 97 -15.57 -3.52 -12.50
C LEU A 97 -16.47 -3.36 -13.74
N PRO A 98 -16.68 -2.14 -14.26
CA PRO A 98 -17.37 -1.97 -15.54
C PRO A 98 -16.62 -2.80 -16.59
N GLU A 99 -17.38 -3.65 -17.29
CA GLU A 99 -16.87 -4.63 -18.24
C GLU A 99 -15.84 -4.01 -19.19
N ARG A 100 -14.63 -4.58 -19.27
CA ARG A 100 -13.71 -4.23 -20.34
C ARG A 100 -14.32 -4.76 -21.66
N PRO A 101 -14.50 -3.92 -22.69
CA PRO A 101 -14.87 -4.42 -24.01
C PRO A 101 -13.76 -5.37 -24.49
N ARG A 102 -14.18 -6.56 -24.94
CA ARG A 102 -13.29 -7.61 -25.46
C ARG A 102 -12.41 -7.02 -26.56
N ARG A 103 -11.10 -6.92 -26.31
CA ARG A 103 -10.14 -6.59 -27.37
C ARG A 103 -10.12 -7.74 -28.37
N GLY A 104 -10.69 -7.50 -29.55
CA GLY A 104 -10.48 -8.32 -30.73
C GLY A 104 -8.97 -8.45 -30.98
N CYS A 105 -8.56 -9.68 -31.25
CA CYS A 105 -7.19 -10.07 -31.55
C CYS A 105 -6.69 -9.28 -32.77
N CYS A 106 -5.77 -8.33 -32.57
CA CYS A 106 -5.04 -7.71 -33.66
C CYS A 106 -3.85 -8.61 -33.99
N ARG A 107 -3.97 -9.41 -35.04
CA ARG A 107 -2.84 -10.09 -35.69
C ARG A 107 -2.14 -9.07 -36.58
N ILE A 108 -0.85 -8.86 -36.37
CA ILE A 108 0.09 -8.28 -37.35
C ILE A 108 0.91 -9.45 -37.88
#